data_AF-A0A965A4M1-F1
#
_entry.id   AF-A0A965A4M1-F1
#
_cell.length_a   1.000
_cell.length_b   1.000
_cell.length_c   1.000
_cell.angle_alpha   90.00
_cell.angle_beta   90.00
_cell.angle_gamma   90.00
#
_symmetry.space_group_name_H-M   'P 1'
#
loop_
_entity.id
_entity.type
_entity.pdbx_description
1 polymer ?
#
loop_
_entity_poly.entity_id
_entity_poly.type
_entity_poly.pdbx_seq_one_letter_code
_entity_poly.pdbx_strand_id
1 'polypeptide(L)'
;VVCDQWWLKNQHGSHVVLMGDAVHTAHFAIGSGTKLALEDAIELTRQFDHFGHESSQIPRVLAAYQELRRVETLKIQNAAWNAMEWFEVCGQRYCDQLEPEQFMYSMLTRSQRISHENLRLRDATWLEGYEQWFASRAQSPAKAAVPPMFTPYQLRSVRLKNRVVVSPMAQYSAVDGIAGDFHLVHLGARALGGAGLIMVEMTAPCAEGRITPGCPGLWNDAQQQAFGRIVDWVHQQTDAKIGIQIGHSGPKGSTNAPWEHSGMDQPLPENNWPLLSASATPYLPEGPLPQAMSKAQMQDLIEQFVACTQRAARAGFDWLELHCAHGYLLSAFISPLTNHRTDAYGVSLENRLRFPLEVFSAVRSAWPDHLPISVRISAHDWVEGGITPADAVEIARAFKSAGADMIDCSSGQVSPAQKPTYGRMYQTPFADRIRQEAGIATIAVGAISEADHVNSIIAAGRADLCAVARPHLANPAWTLTEAARIGFRGIDWPRQYLAGKSQLETNFERAAALAGATSK
;
A
#
# COMPACT_ATOMS: atom_id res chain seq x y z
N VAL A 1 -17.66 -10.10 18.92
CA VAL A 1 -17.68 -11.30 19.78
C VAL A 1 -17.29 -12.50 18.92
N VAL A 2 -16.21 -13.19 19.26
CA VAL A 2 -15.80 -14.44 18.61
C VAL A 2 -16.17 -15.58 19.57
N CYS A 3 -16.78 -16.65 19.07
CA CYS A 3 -17.09 -17.83 19.88
C CYS A 3 -15.87 -18.75 19.89
N ASP A 4 -15.25 -18.95 21.06
CA ASP A 4 -14.04 -19.77 21.18
C ASP A 4 -14.32 -21.28 21.12
N GLN A 5 -15.52 -21.69 21.54
CA GLN A 5 -15.93 -23.08 21.70
C GLN A 5 -17.29 -23.33 21.06
N TRP A 6 -17.33 -24.12 19.99
CA TRP A 6 -18.51 -24.30 19.13
C TRP A 6 -19.34 -25.52 19.50
N TRP A 7 -18.93 -26.26 20.51
CA TRP A 7 -19.67 -27.40 20.99
C TRP A 7 -19.46 -27.61 22.49
N LEU A 8 -20.47 -28.15 23.13
CA LEU A 8 -20.48 -28.44 24.56
C LEU A 8 -21.22 -29.74 24.84
N LYS A 9 -21.10 -30.25 26.07
CA LYS A 9 -22.04 -31.25 26.59
C LYS A 9 -23.09 -30.54 27.44
N ASN A 10 -24.37 -30.75 27.13
CA ASN A 10 -25.46 -30.20 27.93
C ASN A 10 -25.61 -30.98 29.26
N GLN A 11 -26.53 -30.52 30.11
CA GLN A 11 -26.81 -31.14 31.42
C GLN A 11 -27.27 -32.61 31.35
N HIS A 12 -27.68 -33.10 30.18
CA HIS A 12 -28.09 -34.49 29.93
C HIS A 12 -26.95 -35.33 29.31
N GLY A 13 -25.73 -34.81 29.26
CA GLY A 13 -24.57 -35.50 28.69
C GLY A 13 -24.56 -35.56 27.15
N SER A 14 -25.50 -34.89 26.47
CA SER A 14 -25.57 -34.86 25.00
C SER A 14 -24.65 -33.78 24.43
N HIS A 15 -23.98 -34.10 23.33
CA HIS A 15 -23.19 -33.11 22.58
C HIS A 15 -24.12 -32.14 21.83
N VAL A 16 -23.88 -30.84 22.01
CA VAL A 16 -24.57 -29.76 21.30
C VAL A 16 -23.52 -29.02 20.47
N VAL A 17 -23.82 -28.77 19.20
CA VAL A 17 -22.92 -28.12 18.24
C VAL A 17 -23.59 -26.85 17.73
N LEU A 18 -22.85 -25.75 17.71
CA LEU A 18 -23.24 -24.50 17.08
C LEU A 18 -22.90 -24.55 15.59
N MET A 19 -23.80 -24.03 14.76
CA MET A 19 -23.66 -23.97 13.30
C MET A 19 -24.31 -22.70 12.75
N GLY A 20 -23.92 -22.30 11.54
CA GLY A 20 -24.52 -21.16 10.83
C GLY A 20 -24.35 -19.84 11.58
N ASP A 21 -25.34 -18.95 11.50
CA ASP A 21 -25.22 -17.59 12.07
C ASP A 21 -24.86 -17.56 13.56
N ALA A 22 -25.21 -18.59 14.33
CA ALA A 22 -24.86 -18.70 15.74
C ALA A 22 -23.33 -18.78 15.99
N VAL A 23 -22.57 -19.36 15.06
CA VAL A 23 -21.10 -19.41 15.09
C VAL A 23 -20.50 -18.20 14.39
N HIS A 24 -21.10 -17.84 13.25
CA HIS A 24 -20.50 -16.89 12.32
C HIS A 24 -20.77 -15.44 12.68
N THR A 25 -21.73 -15.16 13.58
CA THR A 25 -22.09 -13.81 14.08
C THR A 25 -22.12 -12.77 12.95
N ALA A 26 -22.72 -13.13 11.82
CA ALA A 26 -22.61 -12.34 10.61
C ALA A 26 -23.51 -11.10 10.70
N HIS A 27 -22.94 -9.93 10.42
CA HIS A 27 -23.71 -8.70 10.21
C HIS A 27 -24.80 -8.95 9.15
N PHE A 28 -26.02 -8.43 9.36
CA PHE A 28 -27.20 -8.72 8.52
C PHE A 28 -26.91 -8.56 7.01
N ALA A 29 -26.03 -7.63 6.69
CA ALA A 29 -25.65 -7.26 5.33
C ALA A 29 -24.74 -8.28 4.61
N ILE A 30 -24.30 -9.37 5.28
CA ILE A 30 -23.57 -10.50 4.66
C ILE A 30 -24.53 -11.60 4.18
N GLY A 31 -25.68 -11.76 4.84
CA GLY A 31 -26.78 -12.63 4.40
C GLY A 31 -26.37 -14.03 3.92
N SER A 32 -25.73 -14.83 4.79
CA SER A 32 -25.24 -16.17 4.42
C SER A 32 -25.65 -17.29 5.40
N GLY A 33 -26.46 -17.03 6.42
CA GLY A 33 -26.73 -17.98 7.51
C GLY A 33 -27.16 -19.38 7.11
N THR A 34 -28.13 -19.50 6.21
CA THR A 34 -28.60 -20.80 5.71
C THR A 34 -27.50 -21.56 4.98
N LYS A 35 -26.73 -20.87 4.12
CA LYS A 35 -25.60 -21.48 3.41
C LYS A 35 -24.54 -21.96 4.41
N LEU A 36 -24.23 -21.16 5.42
CA LEU A 36 -23.21 -21.50 6.43
C LEU A 36 -23.65 -22.67 7.29
N ALA A 37 -24.92 -22.71 7.69
CA ALA A 37 -25.47 -23.86 8.40
C ALA A 37 -25.35 -25.15 7.58
N LEU A 38 -25.62 -25.09 6.27
CA LEU A 38 -25.46 -26.24 5.38
C LEU A 38 -24.00 -26.67 5.24
N GLU A 39 -23.07 -25.73 5.03
CA GLU A 39 -21.64 -26.02 4.93
C GLU A 39 -21.09 -26.59 6.23
N ASP A 40 -21.50 -26.04 7.38
CA ASP A 40 -21.13 -26.52 8.70
C ASP A 40 -21.65 -27.95 8.94
N ALA A 41 -22.90 -28.23 8.55
CA ALA A 41 -23.48 -29.57 8.64
C ALA A 41 -22.76 -30.58 7.72
N ILE A 42 -22.50 -30.22 6.46
CA ILE A 42 -21.76 -31.05 5.50
C ILE A 42 -20.38 -31.39 6.06
N GLU A 43 -19.68 -30.39 6.60
CA GLU A 43 -18.35 -30.60 7.11
C GLU A 43 -18.35 -31.45 8.38
N LEU A 44 -19.31 -31.24 9.29
CA LEU A 44 -19.46 -32.11 10.45
C LEU A 44 -19.68 -33.57 10.03
N THR A 45 -20.54 -33.83 9.05
CA THR A 45 -20.76 -35.18 8.50
C THR A 45 -19.47 -35.77 7.93
N ARG A 46 -18.69 -35.00 7.16
CA ARG A 46 -17.40 -35.47 6.63
C ARG A 46 -16.40 -35.86 7.72
N GLN A 47 -16.36 -35.09 8.81
CA GLN A 47 -15.49 -35.42 9.94
C GLN A 47 -15.93 -36.72 10.64
N PHE A 48 -17.25 -36.98 10.71
CA PHE A 48 -17.76 -38.27 11.16
C PHE A 48 -17.38 -39.41 10.22
N ASP A 49 -17.50 -39.23 8.90
CA ASP A 49 -17.10 -40.25 7.92
C ASP A 49 -15.59 -40.55 7.99
N HIS A 50 -14.77 -39.54 8.30
CA HIS A 50 -13.33 -39.66 8.39
C HIS A 50 -12.84 -40.34 9.69
N PHE A 51 -13.37 -39.93 10.86
CA PHE A 51 -12.91 -40.44 12.15
C PHE A 51 -13.75 -41.60 12.71
N GLY A 52 -14.94 -41.85 12.15
CA GLY A 52 -15.88 -42.88 12.57
C GLY A 52 -17.06 -42.34 13.38
N HIS A 53 -18.16 -43.11 13.37
CA HIS A 53 -19.45 -42.73 13.95
C HIS A 53 -19.66 -43.20 15.41
N GLU A 54 -18.67 -43.84 16.02
CA GLU A 54 -18.77 -44.31 17.40
C GLU A 54 -18.80 -43.15 18.40
N SER A 55 -19.53 -43.32 19.51
CA SER A 55 -19.63 -42.29 20.57
C SER A 55 -18.27 -41.91 21.17
N SER A 56 -17.30 -42.83 21.15
CA SER A 56 -15.91 -42.63 21.56
C SER A 56 -15.17 -41.60 20.70
N GLN A 57 -15.56 -41.44 19.42
CA GLN A 57 -14.89 -40.56 18.45
C GLN A 57 -15.46 -39.14 18.42
N ILE A 58 -16.66 -38.91 18.98
CA ILE A 58 -17.34 -37.60 18.92
C ILE A 58 -16.45 -36.44 19.38
N PRO A 59 -15.70 -36.50 20.52
CA PRO A 59 -14.84 -35.39 20.92
C PRO A 59 -13.77 -35.04 19.88
N ARG A 60 -13.20 -36.05 19.20
CA ARG A 60 -12.20 -35.86 18.15
C ARG A 60 -12.81 -35.26 16.89
N VAL A 61 -13.97 -35.76 16.48
CA VAL A 61 -14.76 -35.22 15.34
C VAL A 61 -15.05 -33.74 15.56
N LEU A 62 -15.56 -33.37 16.73
CA LEU A 62 -15.96 -31.99 17.04
C LEU A 62 -14.77 -31.04 17.14
N ALA A 63 -13.63 -31.50 17.67
CA ALA A 63 -12.39 -30.74 17.68
C ALA A 63 -11.88 -30.46 16.25
N ALA A 64 -11.90 -31.48 15.39
CA ALA A 64 -11.48 -31.34 13.99
C ALA A 64 -12.43 -30.45 13.17
N TYR A 65 -13.75 -30.61 13.35
CA TYR A 65 -14.77 -29.75 12.74
C TYR A 65 -14.53 -28.27 13.10
N GLN A 66 -14.35 -27.98 14.39
CA GLN A 66 -14.13 -26.62 14.85
C GLN A 66 -12.84 -26.04 14.26
N GLU A 67 -11.73 -26.78 14.31
CA GLU A 67 -10.45 -26.28 13.81
C GLU A 67 -10.50 -25.97 12.31
N LEU A 68 -11.13 -26.84 11.51
CA LEU A 68 -11.23 -26.66 10.07
C LEU A 68 -12.16 -25.48 9.71
N ARG A 69 -13.34 -25.42 10.33
CA ARG A 69 -14.33 -24.38 10.01
C ARG A 69 -14.01 -23.02 10.64
N ARG A 70 -13.20 -22.96 11.71
CA ARG A 70 -12.77 -21.70 12.36
C ARG A 70 -12.18 -20.70 11.38
N VAL A 71 -11.39 -21.18 10.42
CA VAL A 71 -10.79 -20.32 9.40
C VAL A 71 -11.86 -19.64 8.54
N GLU A 72 -12.89 -20.36 8.12
CA GLU A 72 -13.99 -19.81 7.32
C GLU A 72 -14.85 -18.84 8.12
N THR A 73 -15.12 -19.16 9.40
CA THR A 73 -15.81 -18.26 10.33
C THR A 73 -15.09 -16.93 10.48
N LEU A 74 -13.77 -16.96 10.70
CA LEU A 74 -12.97 -15.75 10.84
C LEU A 74 -13.02 -14.87 9.58
N LYS A 75 -12.97 -15.48 8.39
CA LYS A 75 -13.11 -14.74 7.12
C LYS A 75 -14.46 -14.02 7.03
N ILE A 76 -15.54 -14.70 7.41
CA ILE A 76 -16.90 -14.15 7.35
C ILE A 76 -17.11 -13.08 8.39
N GLN A 77 -16.65 -13.30 9.61
CA GLN A 77 -16.68 -12.30 10.67
C GLN A 77 -15.90 -11.06 10.22
N ASN A 78 -14.71 -11.21 9.67
CA ASN A 78 -13.94 -10.07 9.15
C ASN A 78 -14.71 -9.29 8.06
N ALA A 79 -15.34 -9.98 7.12
CA ALA A 79 -16.19 -9.34 6.11
C ALA A 79 -17.40 -8.61 6.73
N ALA A 80 -18.00 -9.19 7.77
CA ALA A 80 -19.09 -8.59 8.54
C ALA A 80 -18.64 -7.32 9.28
N TRP A 81 -17.48 -7.35 9.95
CA TRP A 81 -16.87 -6.19 10.61
C TRP A 81 -16.61 -5.06 9.61
N ASN A 82 -15.99 -5.36 8.47
CA ASN A 82 -15.76 -4.37 7.42
C ASN A 82 -17.06 -3.73 6.92
N ALA A 83 -18.11 -4.53 6.73
CA ALA A 83 -19.41 -4.03 6.29
C ALA A 83 -20.10 -3.18 7.37
N MET A 84 -19.99 -3.59 8.64
CA MET A 84 -20.53 -2.85 9.78
C MET A 84 -19.86 -1.48 9.91
N GLU A 85 -18.52 -1.45 9.94
CA GLU A 85 -17.74 -0.20 10.03
C GLU A 85 -18.10 0.75 8.87
N TRP A 86 -18.23 0.21 7.65
CA TRP A 86 -18.64 1.02 6.49
C TRP A 86 -20.01 1.69 6.73
N PHE A 87 -21.00 0.98 7.28
CA PHE A 87 -22.31 1.57 7.57
C PHE A 87 -22.26 2.60 8.71
N GLU A 88 -21.44 2.38 9.74
CA GLU A 88 -21.28 3.31 10.86
C GLU A 88 -20.73 4.67 10.41
N VAL A 89 -19.88 4.68 9.38
CA VAL A 89 -19.23 5.89 8.87
C VAL A 89 -19.80 6.39 7.54
N CYS A 90 -20.80 5.71 6.97
CA CYS A 90 -21.20 5.96 5.57
C CYS A 90 -21.69 7.39 5.32
N GLY A 91 -22.43 7.96 6.28
CA GLY A 91 -22.89 9.34 6.23
C GLY A 91 -21.72 10.34 6.20
N GLN A 92 -20.67 10.10 6.99
CA GLN A 92 -19.51 10.99 7.08
C GLN A 92 -18.56 10.84 5.88
N ARG A 93 -18.32 9.60 5.44
CA ARG A 93 -17.27 9.30 4.45
C ARG A 93 -17.75 9.26 3.00
N TYR A 94 -19.00 8.89 2.73
CA TYR A 94 -19.39 8.51 1.37
C TYR A 94 -20.66 9.22 0.86
N CYS A 95 -21.69 9.37 1.68
CA CYS A 95 -23.01 9.84 1.22
C CYS A 95 -22.97 11.22 0.54
N ASP A 96 -22.21 12.16 1.11
CA ASP A 96 -22.09 13.52 0.57
C ASP A 96 -20.87 13.71 -0.35
N GLN A 97 -19.98 12.71 -0.44
CA GLN A 97 -18.68 12.82 -1.11
C GLN A 97 -18.63 12.09 -2.46
N LEU A 98 -19.34 10.96 -2.58
CA LEU A 98 -19.30 10.12 -3.77
C LEU A 98 -20.53 10.36 -4.65
N GLU A 99 -20.32 10.46 -5.96
CA GLU A 99 -21.42 10.43 -6.92
C GLU A 99 -22.20 9.10 -6.83
N PRO A 100 -23.51 9.08 -7.15
CA PRO A 100 -24.37 7.91 -6.94
C PRO A 100 -23.82 6.59 -7.49
N GLU A 101 -23.20 6.60 -8.67
CA GLU A 101 -22.61 5.42 -9.29
C GLU A 101 -21.43 4.88 -8.46
N GLN A 102 -20.55 5.76 -7.98
CA GLN A 102 -19.41 5.38 -7.15
C GLN A 102 -19.83 5.00 -5.73
N PHE A 103 -20.82 5.68 -5.16
CA PHE A 103 -21.42 5.30 -3.89
C PHE A 103 -22.01 3.88 -3.96
N MET A 104 -22.79 3.58 -5.00
CA MET A 104 -23.37 2.25 -5.22
C MET A 104 -22.27 1.19 -5.35
N TYR A 105 -21.22 1.46 -6.14
CA TYR A 105 -20.07 0.55 -6.25
C TYR A 105 -19.40 0.31 -4.89
N SER A 106 -19.12 1.38 -4.13
CA SER A 106 -18.50 1.30 -2.80
C SER A 106 -19.37 0.48 -1.83
N MET A 107 -20.68 0.72 -1.83
CA MET A 107 -21.64 -0.03 -1.03
C MET A 107 -21.62 -1.51 -1.41
N LEU A 108 -21.67 -1.88 -2.69
CA LEU A 108 -21.66 -3.28 -3.13
C LEU A 108 -20.37 -4.01 -2.74
N THR A 109 -19.24 -3.30 -2.72
CA THR A 109 -17.90 -3.85 -2.44
C THR A 109 -17.45 -3.68 -0.99
N ARG A 110 -18.26 -3.08 -0.11
CA ARG A 110 -17.92 -2.71 1.28
C ARG A 110 -17.31 -3.85 2.11
N SER A 111 -17.84 -5.07 1.96
CA SER A 111 -17.39 -6.25 2.71
C SER A 111 -16.02 -6.77 2.28
N GLN A 112 -15.49 -6.28 1.15
CA GLN A 112 -14.26 -6.72 0.48
C GLN A 112 -14.27 -8.18 -0.02
N ARG A 113 -15.38 -8.90 0.20
CA ARG A 113 -15.63 -10.23 -0.36
C ARG A 113 -16.12 -10.16 -1.80
N ILE A 114 -16.82 -9.09 -2.14
CA ILE A 114 -17.24 -8.78 -3.51
C ILE A 114 -16.19 -7.89 -4.13
N SER A 115 -15.51 -8.40 -5.14
CA SER A 115 -14.54 -7.66 -5.93
C SER A 115 -15.08 -7.22 -7.29
N HIS A 116 -14.25 -6.51 -8.06
CA HIS A 116 -14.59 -6.01 -9.38
C HIS A 116 -14.98 -7.14 -10.34
N GLU A 117 -14.14 -8.18 -10.46
CA GLU A 117 -14.46 -9.32 -11.36
C GLU A 117 -15.62 -10.17 -10.82
N ASN A 118 -15.81 -10.22 -9.51
CA ASN A 118 -17.00 -10.82 -8.92
C ASN A 118 -18.29 -10.05 -9.24
N LEU A 119 -18.22 -8.72 -9.44
CA LEU A 119 -19.36 -7.95 -9.96
C LEU A 119 -19.60 -8.28 -11.43
N ARG A 120 -18.54 -8.43 -12.24
CA ARG A 120 -18.67 -8.83 -13.65
C ARG A 120 -19.37 -10.18 -13.81
N LEU A 121 -19.01 -11.15 -12.97
CA LEU A 121 -19.65 -12.47 -12.95
C LEU A 121 -21.12 -12.44 -12.56
N ARG A 122 -21.54 -11.45 -11.76
CA ARG A 122 -22.93 -11.31 -11.30
C ARG A 122 -23.78 -10.52 -12.28
N ASP A 123 -23.24 -9.41 -12.79
CA ASP A 123 -23.91 -8.50 -13.72
C ASP A 123 -22.85 -7.73 -14.54
N ALA A 124 -22.45 -8.30 -15.67
CA ALA A 124 -21.48 -7.69 -16.57
C ALA A 124 -21.99 -6.37 -17.16
N THR A 125 -23.29 -6.28 -17.49
CA THR A 125 -23.88 -5.08 -18.10
C THR A 125 -23.85 -3.91 -17.13
N TRP A 126 -24.20 -4.13 -15.86
CA TRP A 126 -24.09 -3.08 -14.84
C TRP A 126 -22.64 -2.62 -14.65
N LEU A 127 -21.71 -3.57 -14.54
CA LEU A 127 -20.29 -3.23 -14.32
C LEU A 127 -19.71 -2.46 -15.50
N GLU A 128 -19.98 -2.88 -16.74
CA GLU A 128 -19.51 -2.20 -17.94
C GLU A 128 -20.09 -0.78 -18.05
N GLY A 129 -21.35 -0.58 -17.64
CA GLY A 129 -21.95 0.74 -17.51
C GLY A 129 -21.23 1.61 -16.48
N TYR A 130 -20.88 1.05 -15.33
CA TYR A 130 -20.07 1.74 -14.32
C TYR A 130 -18.66 2.07 -14.84
N GLU A 131 -18.00 1.16 -15.56
CA GLU A 131 -16.67 1.38 -16.14
C GLU A 131 -16.69 2.50 -17.19
N GLN A 132 -17.72 2.56 -18.03
CA GLN A 132 -17.91 3.65 -18.99
C GLN A 132 -18.12 4.99 -18.28
N TRP A 133 -18.96 5.01 -17.24
CA TRP A 133 -19.16 6.18 -16.40
C TRP A 133 -17.84 6.65 -15.78
N PHE A 134 -17.09 5.75 -15.14
CA PHE A 134 -15.83 6.07 -14.48
C PHE A 134 -14.77 6.55 -15.47
N ALA A 135 -14.65 5.89 -16.62
CA ALA A 135 -13.74 6.29 -17.70
C ALA A 135 -14.04 7.70 -18.23
N SER A 136 -15.32 8.09 -18.29
CA SER A 136 -15.71 9.45 -18.69
C SER A 136 -15.23 10.51 -17.68
N ARG A 137 -15.35 10.24 -16.37
CA ARG A 137 -14.86 11.12 -15.29
C ARG A 137 -13.34 11.22 -15.28
N ALA A 138 -12.67 10.12 -15.61
CA ALA A 138 -11.22 10.08 -15.75
C ALA A 138 -10.70 10.72 -17.04
N GLN A 139 -11.58 11.25 -17.92
CA GLN A 139 -11.19 11.82 -19.22
C GLN A 139 -10.41 10.82 -20.08
N SER A 140 -10.85 9.55 -20.05
CA SER A 140 -10.34 8.52 -20.95
C SER A 140 -10.76 8.83 -22.39
N PRO A 141 -9.86 8.69 -23.38
CA PRO A 141 -10.21 8.87 -24.79
C PRO A 141 -11.06 7.71 -25.36
N ALA A 142 -11.14 6.58 -24.64
CA ALA A 142 -11.88 5.41 -25.07
C ALA A 142 -13.38 5.57 -24.81
N LYS A 143 -14.21 5.26 -25.82
CA LYS A 143 -15.68 5.18 -25.68
C LYS A 143 -16.18 3.84 -25.11
N ALA A 144 -15.26 2.93 -24.81
CA ALA A 144 -15.56 1.59 -24.31
C ALA A 144 -15.45 1.52 -22.77
N ALA A 145 -15.97 0.44 -22.18
CA ALA A 145 -15.72 0.11 -20.78
C ALA A 145 -14.22 -0.09 -20.56
N VAL A 146 -13.59 0.79 -19.77
CA VAL A 146 -12.18 0.71 -19.40
C VAL A 146 -12.10 0.34 -17.92
N PRO A 147 -11.41 -0.74 -17.55
CA PRO A 147 -11.21 -1.08 -16.15
C PRO A 147 -10.59 0.10 -15.38
N PRO A 148 -11.07 0.43 -14.17
CA PRO A 148 -10.64 1.60 -13.41
C PRO A 148 -9.12 1.73 -13.26
N MET A 149 -8.41 0.61 -13.11
CA MET A 149 -6.94 0.52 -13.10
C MET A 149 -6.28 1.17 -14.31
N PHE A 150 -6.88 1.07 -15.50
CA PHE A 150 -6.34 1.56 -16.77
C PHE A 150 -6.90 2.92 -17.21
N THR A 151 -7.69 3.57 -16.35
CA THR A 151 -8.10 4.95 -16.60
C THR A 151 -6.97 5.93 -16.29
N PRO A 152 -6.80 7.01 -17.09
CA PRO A 152 -5.75 7.99 -16.83
C PRO A 152 -6.02 8.78 -15.54
N TYR A 153 -4.98 9.42 -15.03
CA TYR A 153 -5.05 10.30 -13.86
C TYR A 153 -4.24 11.55 -14.11
N GLN A 154 -4.82 12.72 -13.82
CA GLN A 154 -4.15 14.00 -13.95
C GLN A 154 -3.94 14.60 -12.56
N LEU A 155 -2.70 14.96 -12.23
CA LEU A 155 -2.39 15.75 -11.05
C LEU A 155 -1.40 16.84 -11.43
N ARG A 156 -1.74 18.10 -11.13
CA ARG A 156 -1.00 19.27 -11.62
C ARG A 156 -0.80 19.15 -13.14
N SER A 157 0.41 19.34 -13.66
CA SER A 157 0.74 19.17 -15.09
C SER A 157 0.97 17.71 -15.52
N VAL A 158 1.08 16.77 -14.59
CA VAL A 158 1.45 15.38 -14.91
C VAL A 158 0.22 14.53 -15.18
N ARG A 159 0.18 13.95 -16.39
CA ARG A 159 -0.82 12.95 -16.80
C ARG A 159 -0.22 11.56 -16.75
N LEU A 160 -0.79 10.69 -15.90
CA LEU A 160 -0.49 9.26 -15.87
C LEU A 160 -1.44 8.53 -16.82
N LYS A 161 -0.91 7.57 -17.58
CA LYS A 161 -1.69 6.74 -18.52
C LYS A 161 -2.63 5.74 -17.83
N ASN A 162 -2.35 5.40 -16.57
CA ASN A 162 -3.16 4.50 -15.75
C ASN A 162 -2.93 4.77 -14.25
N ARG A 163 -3.63 4.04 -13.37
CA ARG A 163 -3.63 4.23 -11.92
C ARG A 163 -2.54 3.45 -11.16
N VAL A 164 -1.62 2.81 -11.88
CA VAL A 164 -0.61 1.94 -11.30
C VAL A 164 0.69 2.69 -11.05
N VAL A 165 1.16 2.64 -9.81
CA VAL A 165 2.44 3.16 -9.37
C VAL A 165 3.35 1.98 -9.04
N VAL A 166 4.59 1.98 -9.54
CA VAL A 166 5.64 1.11 -8.98
C VAL A 166 6.15 1.79 -7.73
N SER A 167 5.88 1.17 -6.57
CA SER A 167 6.28 1.71 -5.26
C SER A 167 7.80 1.92 -5.20
N PRO A 168 8.29 2.92 -4.44
CA PRO A 168 9.71 3.02 -4.13
C PRO A 168 10.12 1.76 -3.34
N MET A 169 11.17 1.08 -3.80
CA MET A 169 11.70 -0.16 -3.23
C MET A 169 13.21 -0.08 -3.20
N ALA A 170 13.80 -0.08 -2.01
CA ALA A 170 15.26 -0.01 -1.88
C ALA A 170 15.94 -1.19 -2.60
N GLN A 171 16.88 -0.89 -3.50
CA GLN A 171 17.65 -1.88 -4.25
C GLN A 171 19.02 -2.12 -3.62
N TYR A 172 19.49 -1.19 -2.78
CA TYR A 172 20.80 -1.28 -2.09
C TYR A 172 21.96 -1.53 -3.07
N SER A 173 21.90 -0.95 -4.27
CA SER A 173 22.80 -1.21 -5.40
C SER A 173 23.59 0.01 -5.86
N ALA A 174 23.52 1.12 -5.13
CA ALA A 174 24.32 2.32 -5.41
C ALA A 174 25.74 2.17 -4.83
N VAL A 175 26.70 2.88 -5.43
CA VAL A 175 28.07 2.97 -4.90
C VAL A 175 28.33 4.43 -4.58
N ASP A 176 28.65 4.73 -3.31
CA ASP A 176 28.79 6.10 -2.80
C ASP A 176 27.57 7.00 -3.11
N GLY A 177 26.38 6.39 -3.06
CA GLY A 177 25.11 7.02 -3.40
C GLY A 177 24.88 7.24 -4.90
N ILE A 178 25.82 6.88 -5.79
CA ILE A 178 25.67 7.02 -7.24
C ILE A 178 24.87 5.84 -7.79
N ALA A 179 23.75 6.14 -8.45
CA ALA A 179 22.95 5.13 -9.13
C ALA A 179 23.68 4.60 -10.38
N GLY A 180 23.94 3.29 -10.42
CA GLY A 180 24.57 2.61 -11.57
C GLY A 180 23.59 1.94 -12.54
N ASP A 181 24.15 1.12 -13.45
CA ASP A 181 23.39 0.42 -14.50
C ASP A 181 22.33 -0.55 -13.96
N PHE A 182 22.50 -1.07 -12.73
CA PHE A 182 21.43 -1.85 -12.09
C PHE A 182 20.14 -1.04 -11.99
N HIS A 183 20.21 0.23 -11.57
CA HIS A 183 19.04 1.10 -11.45
C HIS A 183 18.45 1.42 -12.83
N LEU A 184 19.30 1.68 -13.83
CA LEU A 184 18.85 1.92 -15.20
C LEU A 184 18.03 0.73 -15.74
N VAL A 185 18.57 -0.48 -15.64
CA VAL A 185 17.87 -1.70 -16.09
C VAL A 185 16.65 -1.96 -15.21
N HIS A 186 16.77 -1.81 -13.90
CA HIS A 186 15.68 -2.03 -12.95
C HIS A 186 14.48 -1.13 -13.27
N LEU A 187 14.69 0.18 -13.30
CA LEU A 187 13.63 1.18 -13.50
C LEU A 187 13.13 1.13 -14.94
N GLY A 188 14.03 0.99 -15.91
CA GLY A 188 13.69 0.91 -17.33
C GLY A 188 12.81 -0.29 -17.68
N ALA A 189 13.07 -1.46 -17.07
CA ALA A 189 12.23 -2.64 -17.26
C ALA A 189 10.79 -2.43 -16.77
N ARG A 190 10.59 -1.69 -15.67
CA ARG A 190 9.24 -1.38 -15.15
C ARG A 190 8.57 -0.26 -15.94
N ALA A 191 9.32 0.71 -16.44
CA ALA A 191 8.81 1.74 -17.34
C ALA A 191 8.25 1.13 -18.64
N LEU A 192 8.96 0.16 -19.23
CA LEU A 192 8.47 -0.66 -20.35
C LEU A 192 7.33 -1.60 -19.95
N GLY A 193 7.19 -1.88 -18.65
CA GLY A 193 6.25 -2.83 -18.05
C GLY A 193 4.83 -2.34 -17.86
N GLY A 194 4.51 -1.13 -18.36
CA GLY A 194 3.14 -0.64 -18.51
C GLY A 194 2.58 0.19 -17.35
N ALA A 195 3.30 0.35 -16.24
CA ALA A 195 2.84 1.20 -15.13
C ALA A 195 2.79 2.69 -15.53
N GLY A 196 1.93 3.47 -14.87
CA GLY A 196 1.76 4.90 -15.15
C GLY A 196 2.86 5.76 -14.53
N LEU A 197 3.32 5.39 -13.33
CA LEU A 197 4.37 6.09 -12.59
C LEU A 197 5.37 5.08 -11.99
N ILE A 198 6.66 5.33 -12.17
CA ILE A 198 7.75 4.58 -11.54
C ILE A 198 8.37 5.44 -10.46
N MET A 199 8.40 4.98 -9.21
CA MET A 199 9.07 5.70 -8.12
C MET A 199 10.46 5.12 -7.89
N VAL A 200 11.48 5.97 -7.99
CA VAL A 200 12.82 5.68 -7.51
C VAL A 200 12.79 5.48 -6.00
N GLU A 201 13.60 4.54 -5.51
CA GLU A 201 13.73 4.23 -4.09
C GLU A 201 14.14 5.45 -3.24
N MET A 202 13.95 5.33 -1.92
CA MET A 202 14.32 6.40 -0.99
C MET A 202 15.77 6.85 -1.22
N THR A 203 15.91 8.10 -1.66
CA THR A 203 17.18 8.72 -2.03
C THR A 203 17.57 9.75 -0.99
N ALA A 204 18.77 9.61 -0.44
CA ALA A 204 19.20 10.41 0.70
C ALA A 204 19.68 11.82 0.30
N PRO A 205 19.32 12.87 1.07
CA PRO A 205 19.78 14.24 0.81
C PRO A 205 21.23 14.50 1.27
N CYS A 206 21.83 13.55 2.00
CA CYS A 206 23.21 13.56 2.48
C CYS A 206 23.71 12.13 2.70
N ALA A 207 25.03 11.95 2.87
CA ALA A 207 25.65 10.63 2.96
C ALA A 207 25.18 9.84 4.20
N GLU A 208 25.00 10.52 5.33
CA GLU A 208 24.56 9.96 6.60
C GLU A 208 23.05 9.64 6.61
N GLY A 209 22.30 10.22 5.68
CA GLY A 209 20.86 9.97 5.51
C GLY A 209 20.51 8.64 4.87
N ARG A 210 21.50 7.86 4.44
CA ARG A 210 21.31 6.54 3.83
C ARG A 210 20.90 5.49 4.88
N ILE A 211 20.17 4.47 4.44
CA ILE A 211 19.86 3.28 5.26
C ILE A 211 21.11 2.38 5.31
N THR A 212 21.63 2.02 4.15
CA THR A 212 22.83 1.18 3.98
C THR A 212 23.82 1.87 3.04
N PRO A 213 25.09 1.41 2.97
CA PRO A 213 26.06 1.95 2.02
C PRO A 213 25.58 1.90 0.55
N GLY A 214 24.74 0.91 0.23
CA GLY A 214 24.16 0.68 -1.09
C GLY A 214 22.95 1.56 -1.44
N CYS A 215 22.48 2.42 -0.54
CA CYS A 215 21.37 3.32 -0.83
C CYS A 215 21.80 4.49 -1.73
N PRO A 216 20.95 4.92 -2.67
CA PRO A 216 21.26 6.08 -3.50
C PRO A 216 21.20 7.39 -2.73
N GLY A 217 21.91 8.36 -3.28
CA GLY A 217 22.00 9.73 -2.80
C GLY A 217 21.65 10.75 -3.88
N LEU A 218 21.34 11.97 -3.45
CA LEU A 218 21.21 13.11 -4.35
C LEU A 218 21.73 14.40 -3.70
N TRP A 219 22.91 14.31 -3.08
CA TRP A 219 23.58 15.42 -2.39
C TRP A 219 24.65 16.12 -3.24
N ASN A 220 25.04 15.53 -4.37
CA ASN A 220 26.06 16.08 -5.26
C ASN A 220 25.71 15.94 -6.75
N ASP A 221 26.53 16.53 -7.61
CA ASP A 221 26.23 16.66 -9.03
C ASP A 221 26.49 15.36 -9.81
N ALA A 222 27.40 14.49 -9.36
CA ALA A 222 27.62 13.18 -9.98
C ALA A 222 26.39 12.29 -9.82
N GLN A 223 25.75 12.33 -8.64
CA GLN A 223 24.49 11.63 -8.38
C GLN A 223 23.33 12.20 -9.20
N GLN A 224 23.27 13.54 -9.34
CA GLN A 224 22.28 14.20 -10.22
C GLN A 224 22.44 13.74 -11.68
N GLN A 225 23.66 13.70 -12.20
CA GLN A 225 23.93 13.27 -13.58
C GLN A 225 23.57 11.80 -13.79
N ALA A 226 23.88 10.94 -12.83
CA ALA A 226 23.53 9.52 -12.88
C ALA A 226 22.02 9.29 -12.95
N PHE A 227 21.24 9.98 -12.12
CA PHE A 227 19.78 9.93 -12.20
C PHE A 227 19.23 10.59 -13.46
N GLY A 228 19.80 11.71 -13.91
CA GLY A 228 19.42 12.37 -15.17
C GLY A 228 19.49 11.42 -16.36
N ARG A 229 20.55 10.61 -16.47
CA ARG A 229 20.66 9.56 -17.51
C ARG A 229 19.49 8.55 -17.46
N ILE A 230 19.03 8.18 -16.27
CA ILE A 230 17.92 7.23 -16.10
C ILE A 230 16.60 7.88 -16.47
N VAL A 231 16.36 9.11 -16.00
CA VAL A 231 15.15 9.88 -16.30
C VAL A 231 15.03 10.12 -17.81
N ASP A 232 16.11 10.59 -18.44
CA ASP A 232 16.19 10.81 -19.88
C ASP A 232 15.88 9.54 -20.66
N TRP A 233 16.43 8.39 -20.23
CA TRP A 233 16.14 7.11 -20.87
C TRP A 233 14.65 6.75 -20.76
N VAL A 234 14.03 6.91 -19.57
CA VAL A 234 12.60 6.59 -19.37
C VAL A 234 11.73 7.47 -20.26
N HIS A 235 11.99 8.78 -20.31
CA HIS A 235 11.21 9.72 -21.14
C HIS A 235 11.41 9.51 -22.64
N GLN A 236 12.61 9.11 -23.07
CA GLN A 236 12.89 8.87 -24.50
C GLN A 236 12.34 7.54 -25.00
N GLN A 237 12.33 6.51 -24.14
CA GLN A 237 12.01 5.14 -24.56
C GLN A 237 10.60 4.69 -24.20
N THR A 238 9.91 5.43 -23.31
CA THR A 238 8.61 5.02 -22.78
C THR A 238 7.69 6.24 -22.59
N ASP A 239 6.41 5.97 -22.39
CA ASP A 239 5.37 6.93 -22.01
C ASP A 239 5.11 6.94 -20.48
N ALA A 240 5.92 6.21 -19.70
CA ALA A 240 5.81 6.18 -18.25
C ALA A 240 6.35 7.48 -17.64
N LYS A 241 5.78 7.87 -16.51
CA LYS A 241 6.31 8.94 -15.67
C LYS A 241 7.27 8.38 -14.64
N ILE A 242 8.26 9.18 -14.24
CA ILE A 242 9.24 8.78 -13.23
C ILE A 242 9.29 9.81 -12.11
N GLY A 243 9.12 9.34 -10.88
CA GLY A 243 9.23 10.12 -9.67
C GLY A 243 10.36 9.64 -8.78
N ILE A 244 10.66 10.43 -7.76
CA ILE A 244 11.70 10.13 -6.77
C ILE A 244 11.16 10.30 -5.36
N GLN A 245 11.45 9.33 -4.50
CA GLN A 245 11.21 9.46 -3.07
C GLN A 245 12.49 9.99 -2.40
N ILE A 246 12.40 11.13 -1.72
CA ILE A 246 13.52 11.68 -0.92
C ILE A 246 13.26 11.47 0.57
N GLY A 247 14.28 11.07 1.32
CA GLY A 247 14.13 10.73 2.73
C GLY A 247 15.47 10.54 3.44
N HIS A 248 15.43 10.58 4.77
CA HIS A 248 16.61 10.41 5.63
C HIS A 248 16.35 9.28 6.62
N SER A 249 17.22 8.28 6.68
CA SER A 249 17.06 7.06 7.47
C SER A 249 16.94 7.28 8.98
N GLY A 250 17.57 8.34 9.48
CA GLY A 250 17.46 8.76 10.88
C GLY A 250 17.96 7.66 11.84
N PRO A 251 17.16 7.21 12.82
CA PRO A 251 17.58 6.19 13.78
C PRO A 251 17.75 4.79 13.16
N LYS A 252 17.38 4.59 11.89
CA LYS A 252 17.48 3.32 11.15
C LYS A 252 18.58 3.34 10.08
N GLY A 253 19.46 4.33 10.12
CA GLY A 253 20.62 4.42 9.23
C GLY A 253 21.77 3.52 9.65
N SER A 254 22.79 3.44 8.80
CA SER A 254 24.02 2.69 9.07
C SER A 254 23.79 1.20 9.35
N THR A 255 22.94 0.56 8.53
CA THR A 255 22.56 -0.85 8.67
C THR A 255 22.99 -1.70 7.47
N ASN A 256 22.97 -3.02 7.68
CA ASN A 256 23.28 -4.00 6.65
C ASN A 256 22.22 -4.06 5.55
N ALA A 257 22.64 -4.48 4.35
CA ALA A 257 21.67 -4.86 3.32
C ALA A 257 20.83 -6.07 3.79
N PRO A 258 19.55 -6.19 3.38
CA PRO A 258 18.66 -7.19 3.94
C PRO A 258 19.06 -8.66 3.75
N TRP A 259 19.94 -8.95 2.78
CA TRP A 259 20.43 -10.31 2.49
C TRP A 259 21.74 -10.67 3.21
N GLU A 260 22.36 -9.73 3.93
CA GLU A 260 23.53 -10.04 4.75
C GLU A 260 23.17 -10.99 5.88
N HIS A 261 24.14 -11.79 6.36
CA HIS A 261 23.87 -12.87 7.32
C HIS A 261 23.23 -12.39 8.63
N SER A 262 23.63 -11.23 9.14
CA SER A 262 23.04 -10.60 10.32
C SER A 262 21.58 -10.15 10.11
N GLY A 263 21.15 -10.00 8.85
CA GLY A 263 19.84 -9.53 8.47
C GLY A 263 19.70 -8.01 8.45
N MET A 264 18.51 -7.57 8.04
CA MET A 264 18.10 -6.16 7.98
C MET A 264 18.06 -5.50 9.35
N ASP A 265 18.10 -4.16 9.37
CA ASP A 265 18.09 -3.28 10.55
C ASP A 265 19.28 -3.46 11.53
N GLN A 266 20.10 -4.49 11.36
CA GLN A 266 21.33 -4.67 12.13
C GLN A 266 22.38 -3.64 11.71
N PRO A 267 23.14 -3.08 12.65
CA PRO A 267 24.19 -2.12 12.35
C PRO A 267 25.28 -2.72 11.47
N LEU A 268 25.98 -1.87 10.72
CA LEU A 268 27.16 -2.29 9.96
C LEU A 268 28.24 -2.84 10.93
N PRO A 269 29.05 -3.82 10.52
CA PRO A 269 30.15 -4.31 11.35
C PRO A 269 31.27 -3.27 11.54
N GLU A 270 31.48 -2.42 10.54
CA GLU A 270 32.51 -1.36 10.52
C GLU A 270 32.04 -0.15 9.68
N ASN A 271 32.75 0.97 9.78
CA ASN A 271 32.48 2.20 9.03
C ASN A 271 31.05 2.76 9.24
N ASN A 272 30.51 2.59 10.45
CA ASN A 272 29.25 3.22 10.83
C ASN A 272 29.39 4.74 10.83
N TRP A 273 28.29 5.43 10.54
CA TRP A 273 28.20 6.89 10.63
C TRP A 273 27.27 7.34 11.77
N PRO A 274 27.41 8.58 12.27
CA PRO A 274 26.52 9.12 13.30
C PRO A 274 25.06 9.13 12.85
N LEU A 275 24.16 8.67 13.74
CA LEU A 275 22.73 8.69 13.50
C LEU A 275 22.08 9.91 14.13
N LEU A 276 21.04 10.43 13.48
CA LEU A 276 20.23 11.55 13.96
C LEU A 276 18.79 11.11 14.16
N SER A 277 18.12 11.66 15.19
CA SER A 277 16.70 11.42 15.43
C SER A 277 16.07 12.57 16.24
N ALA A 278 14.74 12.50 16.42
CA ALA A 278 14.03 13.43 17.29
C ALA A 278 14.51 13.34 18.75
N SER A 279 14.78 12.12 19.22
CA SER A 279 15.25 11.80 20.57
C SER A 279 16.35 10.74 20.53
N ALA A 280 17.14 10.65 21.60
CA ALA A 280 18.19 9.63 21.75
C ALA A 280 17.59 8.28 22.15
N THR A 281 16.80 7.69 21.24
CA THR A 281 16.16 6.38 21.40
C THR A 281 16.58 5.50 20.23
N PRO A 282 17.26 4.37 20.47
CA PRO A 282 17.66 3.47 19.39
C PRO A 282 16.44 2.73 18.81
N TYR A 283 16.50 2.34 17.53
CA TYR A 283 15.43 1.56 16.91
C TYR A 283 15.34 0.13 17.47
N LEU A 284 16.49 -0.54 17.58
CA LEU A 284 16.64 -1.83 18.24
C LEU A 284 17.13 -1.63 19.68
N PRO A 285 16.72 -2.47 20.65
CA PRO A 285 17.16 -2.34 22.05
C PRO A 285 18.68 -2.29 22.24
N GLU A 286 19.44 -3.04 21.45
CA GLU A 286 20.91 -3.07 21.47
C GLU A 286 21.54 -2.34 20.26
N GLY A 287 20.74 -1.52 19.55
CA GLY A 287 21.19 -0.79 18.38
C GLY A 287 22.00 0.48 18.71
N PRO A 288 22.62 1.11 17.70
CA PRO A 288 23.33 2.37 17.88
C PRO A 288 22.40 3.47 18.40
N LEU A 289 22.88 4.26 19.35
CA LEU A 289 22.13 5.38 19.92
C LEU A 289 22.19 6.59 18.97
N PRO A 290 21.05 7.08 18.43
CA PRO A 290 21.05 8.29 17.63
C PRO A 290 21.25 9.52 18.52
N GLN A 291 21.86 10.55 17.95
CA GLN A 291 21.90 11.87 18.57
C GLN A 291 20.55 12.57 18.39
N ALA A 292 20.02 13.10 19.50
CA ALA A 292 18.87 14.00 19.45
C ALA A 292 19.26 15.29 18.73
N MET A 293 18.55 15.62 17.64
CA MET A 293 18.90 16.78 16.81
C MET A 293 18.77 18.10 17.57
N SER A 294 19.76 18.97 17.40
CA SER A 294 19.69 20.38 17.74
C SER A 294 18.96 21.18 16.67
N LYS A 295 18.55 22.42 16.99
CA LYS A 295 17.91 23.31 16.01
C LYS A 295 18.83 23.65 14.83
N ALA A 296 20.14 23.79 15.05
CA ALA A 296 21.10 24.03 13.98
C ALA A 296 21.17 22.83 13.01
N GLN A 297 21.26 21.61 13.53
CA GLN A 297 21.24 20.39 12.70
C GLN A 297 19.92 20.21 11.93
N MET A 298 18.79 20.61 12.53
CA MET A 298 17.50 20.62 11.82
C MET A 298 17.53 21.62 10.65
N GLN A 299 18.09 22.81 10.85
CA GLN A 299 18.25 23.81 9.79
C GLN A 299 19.20 23.33 8.68
N ASP A 300 20.36 22.78 9.02
CA ASP A 300 21.33 22.24 8.06
C ASP A 300 20.69 21.13 7.20
N LEU A 301 19.89 20.26 7.84
CA LEU A 301 19.22 19.18 7.13
C LEU A 301 18.11 19.69 6.20
N ILE A 302 17.37 20.74 6.58
CA ILE A 302 16.41 21.40 5.69
C ILE A 302 17.12 21.89 4.42
N GLU A 303 18.29 22.50 4.54
CA GLU A 303 19.08 22.97 3.39
C GLU A 303 19.55 21.81 2.50
N GLN A 304 19.92 20.67 3.09
CA GLN A 304 20.26 19.46 2.36
C GLN A 304 19.04 18.90 1.58
N PHE A 305 17.85 18.87 2.18
CA PHE A 305 16.62 18.50 1.49
C PHE A 305 16.27 19.45 0.34
N VAL A 306 16.47 20.76 0.52
CA VAL A 306 16.28 21.77 -0.54
C VAL A 306 17.25 21.53 -1.69
N ALA A 307 18.54 21.33 -1.42
CA ALA A 307 19.55 21.10 -2.45
C ALA A 307 19.30 19.76 -3.20
N CYS A 308 18.85 18.73 -2.49
CA CYS A 308 18.41 17.45 -3.07
C CYS A 308 17.20 17.65 -4.01
N THR A 309 16.21 18.42 -3.57
CA THR A 309 15.00 18.73 -4.34
C THR A 309 15.31 19.50 -5.62
N GLN A 310 16.19 20.50 -5.55
CA GLN A 310 16.63 21.25 -6.73
C GLN A 310 17.37 20.35 -7.73
N ARG A 311 18.19 19.41 -7.23
CA ARG A 311 18.85 18.40 -8.07
C ARG A 311 17.85 17.45 -8.72
N ALA A 312 16.82 17.00 -7.99
CA ALA A 312 15.76 16.17 -8.55
C ALA A 312 15.04 16.91 -9.69
N ALA A 313 14.73 18.20 -9.50
CA ALA A 313 14.09 19.00 -10.54
C ALA A 313 14.99 19.15 -11.78
N ARG A 314 16.29 19.42 -11.58
CA ARG A 314 17.27 19.49 -12.67
C ARG A 314 17.51 18.16 -13.38
N ALA A 315 17.36 17.04 -12.68
CA ALA A 315 17.43 15.69 -13.26
C ALA A 315 16.17 15.34 -14.07
N GLY A 316 15.12 16.16 -14.02
CA GLY A 316 13.92 16.02 -14.86
C GLY A 316 12.82 15.11 -14.29
N PHE A 317 12.86 14.76 -13.00
CA PHE A 317 11.79 13.94 -12.41
C PHE A 317 10.41 14.60 -12.55
N ASP A 318 9.39 13.82 -12.87
CA ASP A 318 8.01 14.31 -13.03
C ASP A 318 7.29 14.49 -11.69
N TRP A 319 7.72 13.76 -10.65
CA TRP A 319 7.03 13.66 -9.37
C TRP A 319 8.02 13.53 -8.22
N LEU A 320 7.76 14.21 -7.10
CA LEU A 320 8.54 14.08 -5.88
C LEU A 320 7.69 13.51 -4.74
N GLU A 321 8.24 12.58 -3.97
CA GLU A 321 7.62 12.09 -2.74
C GLU A 321 8.53 12.36 -1.53
N LEU A 322 8.00 13.02 -0.51
CA LEU A 322 8.70 13.19 0.78
C LEU A 322 8.42 11.99 1.69
N HIS A 323 9.47 11.31 2.17
CA HIS A 323 9.32 10.15 3.02
C HIS A 323 9.18 10.52 4.51
N CYS A 324 7.94 10.50 5.01
CA CYS A 324 7.55 10.74 6.41
C CYS A 324 7.00 9.49 7.10
N ALA A 325 7.53 8.31 6.76
CA ALA A 325 6.99 7.02 7.18
C ALA A 325 8.08 6.06 7.65
N HIS A 326 7.66 4.87 8.06
CA HIS A 326 8.49 3.69 8.31
C HIS A 326 9.57 3.82 9.40
N GLY A 327 9.40 4.75 10.35
CA GLY A 327 10.36 4.95 11.44
C GLY A 327 11.66 5.64 11.02
N TYR A 328 11.76 6.09 9.77
CA TYR A 328 12.85 6.96 9.34
C TYR A 328 12.71 8.35 9.95
N LEU A 329 13.64 9.27 9.67
CA LEU A 329 13.82 10.49 10.45
C LEU A 329 12.54 11.30 10.67
N LEU A 330 11.83 11.65 9.59
CA LEU A 330 10.61 12.47 9.71
C LEU A 330 9.48 11.70 10.40
N SER A 331 9.38 10.39 10.16
CA SER A 331 8.46 9.51 10.91
C SER A 331 8.82 9.45 12.39
N ALA A 332 10.10 9.50 12.74
CA ALA A 332 10.58 9.46 14.12
C ALA A 332 10.27 10.75 14.88
N PHE A 333 10.18 11.89 14.18
CA PHE A 333 9.61 13.13 14.74
C PHE A 333 8.10 13.04 14.90
N ILE A 334 7.41 12.46 13.92
CA ILE A 334 5.95 12.33 13.95
C ILE A 334 5.51 11.39 15.06
N SER A 335 6.10 10.21 15.26
CA SER A 335 5.58 9.24 16.22
C SER A 335 5.90 9.63 17.68
N PRO A 336 4.92 9.56 18.60
CA PRO A 336 5.18 9.74 20.04
C PRO A 336 6.00 8.60 20.66
N LEU A 337 6.13 7.46 19.96
CA LEU A 337 6.97 6.33 20.41
C LEU A 337 8.45 6.64 20.34
N THR A 338 8.84 7.55 19.45
CA THR A 338 10.24 7.87 19.14
C THR A 338 10.59 9.34 19.41
N ASN A 339 9.60 10.22 19.53
CA ASN A 339 9.78 11.62 19.86
C ASN A 339 9.37 11.91 21.32
N HIS A 340 10.37 12.01 22.19
CA HIS A 340 10.23 12.36 23.60
C HIS A 340 10.74 13.77 23.90
N ARG A 341 10.82 14.64 22.87
CA ARG A 341 11.26 16.02 23.05
C ARG A 341 10.27 16.79 23.91
N THR A 342 10.80 17.70 24.71
CA THR A 342 10.03 18.62 25.58
C THR A 342 10.04 20.06 25.07
N ASP A 343 10.69 20.31 23.92
CA ASP A 343 10.71 21.61 23.25
C ASP A 343 9.56 21.75 22.22
N ALA A 344 9.64 22.78 21.37
CA ALA A 344 8.61 23.08 20.37
C ALA A 344 8.42 22.00 19.28
N TYR A 345 9.21 20.93 19.30
CA TYR A 345 9.18 19.84 18.33
C TYR A 345 8.68 18.51 18.91
N GLY A 346 8.11 18.50 20.13
CA GLY A 346 7.55 17.30 20.77
C GLY A 346 6.27 17.51 21.57
N VAL A 347 5.82 16.45 22.25
CA VAL A 347 4.59 16.40 23.07
C VAL A 347 3.30 16.33 22.25
N SER A 348 2.80 17.45 21.71
CA SER A 348 1.56 17.47 20.93
C SER A 348 1.78 16.98 19.49
N LEU A 349 0.71 16.53 18.82
CA LEU A 349 0.79 16.17 17.40
C LEU A 349 1.26 17.35 16.54
N GLU A 350 0.76 18.56 16.83
CA GLU A 350 1.17 19.80 16.16
C GLU A 350 2.68 20.03 16.27
N ASN A 351 3.25 19.92 17.47
CA ASN A 351 4.68 20.11 17.69
C ASN A 351 5.51 18.98 17.05
N ARG A 352 5.06 17.73 17.15
CA ARG A 352 5.70 16.57 16.49
C ARG A 352 5.73 16.72 14.96
N LEU A 353 4.72 17.39 14.39
CA LEU A 353 4.66 17.70 12.96
C LEU A 353 5.48 18.93 12.53
N ARG A 354 5.92 19.78 13.47
CA ARG A 354 6.58 21.05 13.15
C ARG A 354 7.80 20.87 12.24
N PHE A 355 8.75 20.01 12.62
CA PHE A 355 9.95 19.78 11.81
C PHE A 355 9.64 19.11 10.45
N PRO A 356 8.82 18.03 10.38
CA PRO A 356 8.36 17.49 9.10
C PRO A 356 7.69 18.52 8.17
N LEU A 357 6.89 19.45 8.72
CA LEU A 357 6.24 20.50 7.94
C LEU A 357 7.20 21.63 7.52
N GLU A 358 8.21 21.96 8.33
CA GLU A 358 9.29 22.87 7.94
C GLU A 358 10.08 22.31 6.76
N VAL A 359 10.48 21.03 6.82
CA VAL A 359 11.13 20.32 5.72
C VAL A 359 10.23 20.31 4.48
N PHE A 360 8.96 19.92 4.63
CA PHE A 360 8.03 19.87 3.51
C PHE A 360 7.82 21.24 2.86
N SER A 361 7.66 22.31 3.66
CA SER A 361 7.45 23.67 3.13
C SER A 361 8.67 24.15 2.34
N ALA A 362 9.88 23.84 2.81
CA ALA A 362 11.12 24.16 2.11
C ALA A 362 11.27 23.34 0.81
N VAL A 363 10.98 22.05 0.85
CA VAL A 363 10.95 21.16 -0.34
C VAL A 363 9.92 21.64 -1.36
N ARG A 364 8.69 21.93 -0.94
CA ARG A 364 7.61 22.44 -1.81
C ARG A 364 8.00 23.74 -2.48
N SER A 365 8.68 24.64 -1.77
CA SER A 365 9.16 25.92 -2.31
C SER A 365 10.30 25.74 -3.33
N ALA A 366 11.11 24.68 -3.19
CA ALA A 366 12.20 24.35 -4.10
C ALA A 366 11.76 23.50 -5.31
N TRP A 367 10.61 22.83 -5.21
CA TRP A 367 10.05 21.97 -6.25
C TRP A 367 9.15 22.77 -7.22
N PRO A 368 9.23 22.58 -8.55
CA PRO A 368 8.41 23.33 -9.49
C PRO A 368 6.90 23.23 -9.21
N ASP A 369 6.20 24.36 -9.10
CA ASP A 369 4.78 24.43 -8.70
C ASP A 369 3.81 23.66 -9.60
N HIS A 370 4.17 23.50 -10.87
CA HIS A 370 3.38 22.75 -11.85
C HIS A 370 3.56 21.22 -11.73
N LEU A 371 4.51 20.74 -10.93
CA LEU A 371 4.77 19.32 -10.73
C LEU A 371 4.19 18.82 -9.40
N PRO A 372 3.64 17.59 -9.37
CA PRO A 372 3.12 16.99 -8.15
C PRO A 372 4.15 16.79 -7.06
N ILE A 373 3.70 16.90 -5.81
CA ILE A 373 4.40 16.40 -4.63
C ILE A 373 3.48 15.51 -3.80
N SER A 374 3.93 14.30 -3.47
CA SER A 374 3.27 13.42 -2.49
C SER A 374 4.04 13.37 -1.16
N VAL A 375 3.36 12.96 -0.10
CA VAL A 375 3.98 12.65 1.19
C VAL A 375 3.61 11.24 1.59
N ARG A 376 4.62 10.40 1.85
CA ARG A 376 4.39 9.05 2.37
C ARG A 376 4.35 9.08 3.88
N ILE A 377 3.28 8.57 4.49
CA ILE A 377 3.13 8.50 5.97
C ILE A 377 2.90 7.07 6.44
N SER A 378 3.25 6.80 7.70
CA SER A 378 2.77 5.62 8.44
C SER A 378 1.44 5.99 9.11
N ALA A 379 0.33 5.46 8.61
CA ALA A 379 -1.00 5.78 9.13
C ALA A 379 -1.36 5.04 10.43
N HIS A 380 -0.53 4.08 10.84
CA HIS A 380 -0.67 3.33 12.07
C HIS A 380 0.70 2.78 12.49
N ASP A 381 1.09 2.92 13.76
CA ASP A 381 2.39 2.42 14.24
C ASP A 381 2.36 0.94 14.67
N TRP A 382 1.17 0.41 14.95
CA TRP A 382 0.91 -0.97 15.39
C TRP A 382 1.47 -1.30 16.77
N VAL A 383 1.63 -0.26 17.59
CA VAL A 383 2.03 -0.31 18.99
C VAL A 383 1.12 0.64 19.76
N GLU A 384 0.71 0.22 20.97
CA GLU A 384 -0.08 1.05 21.87
C GLU A 384 0.63 2.38 22.15
N GLY A 385 -0.14 3.48 22.15
CA GLY A 385 0.40 4.84 22.34
C GLY A 385 1.09 5.43 21.11
N GLY A 386 1.20 4.71 19.99
CA GLY A 386 1.72 5.23 18.72
C GLY A 386 0.69 5.98 17.88
N ILE A 387 1.06 6.28 16.63
CA ILE A 387 0.16 6.88 15.64
C ILE A 387 -1.03 5.96 15.37
N THR A 388 -2.23 6.54 15.41
CA THR A 388 -3.50 5.89 15.08
C THR A 388 -4.04 6.34 13.72
N PRO A 389 -5.05 5.66 13.14
CA PRO A 389 -5.65 6.09 11.88
C PRO A 389 -6.36 7.44 11.98
N ALA A 390 -6.79 7.84 13.17
CA ALA A 390 -7.37 9.17 13.40
C ALA A 390 -6.27 10.25 13.35
N ASP A 391 -5.12 10.01 13.99
CA ASP A 391 -3.96 10.90 13.90
C ASP A 391 -3.50 11.04 12.45
N ALA A 392 -3.52 9.94 11.67
CA ALA A 392 -3.13 9.94 10.27
C ALA A 392 -3.99 10.90 9.41
N VAL A 393 -5.27 11.06 9.73
CA VAL A 393 -6.14 12.05 9.08
C VAL A 393 -5.70 13.47 9.39
N GLU A 394 -5.38 13.78 10.65
CA GLU A 394 -4.88 15.12 11.03
C GLU A 394 -3.50 15.41 10.43
N ILE A 395 -2.61 14.41 10.39
CA ILE A 395 -1.32 14.49 9.70
C ILE A 395 -1.52 14.82 8.22
N ALA A 396 -2.43 14.11 7.56
CA ALA A 396 -2.76 14.35 6.16
C ALA A 396 -3.35 15.75 5.92
N ARG A 397 -4.23 16.24 6.80
CA ARG A 397 -4.76 17.62 6.74
C ARG A 397 -3.67 18.67 6.90
N ALA A 398 -2.70 18.42 7.79
CA ALA A 398 -1.56 19.32 7.98
C ALA A 398 -0.69 19.41 6.72
N PHE A 399 -0.32 18.27 6.13
CA PHE A 399 0.45 18.26 4.87
C PHE A 399 -0.34 18.82 3.69
N LYS A 400 -1.64 18.53 3.58
CA LYS A 400 -2.54 19.16 2.59
C LYS A 400 -2.49 20.68 2.71
N SER A 401 -2.63 21.20 3.92
CA SER A 401 -2.62 22.65 4.19
C SER A 401 -1.26 23.28 3.86
N ALA A 402 -0.17 22.54 4.02
CA ALA A 402 1.17 22.97 3.62
C ALA A 402 1.43 22.88 2.10
N GLY A 403 0.54 22.26 1.32
CA GLY A 403 0.62 22.18 -0.15
C GLY A 403 0.94 20.80 -0.72
N ALA A 404 0.77 19.71 0.04
CA ALA A 404 0.83 18.36 -0.50
C ALA A 404 -0.33 18.10 -1.46
N ASP A 405 -0.03 17.45 -2.59
CA ASP A 405 -1.04 17.12 -3.58
C ASP A 405 -1.69 15.76 -3.30
N MET A 406 -0.96 14.86 -2.64
CA MET A 406 -1.37 13.48 -2.42
C MET A 406 -0.66 12.85 -1.21
N ILE A 407 -1.31 11.90 -0.54
CA ILE A 407 -0.73 11.12 0.56
C ILE A 407 -0.55 9.65 0.16
N ASP A 408 0.68 9.13 0.23
CA ASP A 408 0.97 7.69 0.12
C ASP A 408 0.80 7.02 1.50
N CYS A 409 -0.21 6.15 1.60
CA CYS A 409 -0.74 5.66 2.86
C CYS A 409 -0.16 4.29 3.22
N SER A 410 0.97 4.29 3.94
CA SER A 410 1.63 3.10 4.47
C SER A 410 1.34 2.90 5.96
N SER A 411 2.06 1.98 6.63
CA SER A 411 1.97 1.79 8.07
C SER A 411 3.22 1.13 8.65
N GLY A 412 3.37 1.22 9.98
CA GLY A 412 4.34 0.48 10.77
C GLY A 412 5.80 0.90 10.58
N GLN A 413 6.68 -0.01 10.95
CA GLN A 413 8.15 0.08 10.91
C GLN A 413 8.78 1.13 11.84
N VAL A 414 7.97 1.81 12.66
CA VAL A 414 8.41 2.77 13.68
C VAL A 414 9.05 2.09 14.89
N SER A 415 8.53 0.93 15.30
CA SER A 415 9.04 0.16 16.42
C SER A 415 9.14 -1.33 16.05
N PRO A 416 10.16 -2.07 16.51
CA PRO A 416 10.24 -3.52 16.33
C PRO A 416 9.15 -4.27 17.12
N ALA A 417 8.50 -3.62 18.09
CA ALA A 417 7.40 -4.20 18.87
C ALA A 417 6.05 -4.22 18.14
N GLN A 418 6.00 -3.70 16.90
CA GLN A 418 4.78 -3.63 16.09
C GLN A 418 4.11 -5.01 15.92
N LYS A 419 2.78 -5.03 15.93
CA LYS A 419 1.97 -6.23 15.63
C LYS A 419 0.97 -5.95 14.51
N PRO A 420 1.41 -5.78 13.25
CA PRO A 420 0.51 -5.55 12.13
C PRO A 420 -0.44 -6.73 11.92
N THR A 421 -1.72 -6.42 11.72
CA THR A 421 -2.70 -7.45 11.32
C THR A 421 -2.71 -7.53 9.80
N TYR A 422 -2.00 -8.50 9.25
CA TYR A 422 -1.93 -8.70 7.80
C TYR A 422 -3.20 -9.32 7.25
N GLY A 423 -3.58 -8.85 6.07
CA GLY A 423 -4.74 -9.33 5.31
C GLY A 423 -4.70 -8.80 3.88
N ARG A 424 -5.70 -9.19 3.09
CA ARG A 424 -5.88 -8.67 1.74
C ARG A 424 -6.02 -7.15 1.82
N MET A 425 -5.16 -6.40 1.11
CA MET A 425 -5.24 -4.93 1.03
C MET A 425 -5.26 -4.24 2.41
N TYR A 426 -4.53 -4.78 3.40
CA TYR A 426 -4.70 -4.40 4.82
C TYR A 426 -4.47 -2.91 5.17
N GLN A 427 -3.78 -2.14 4.33
CA GLN A 427 -3.59 -0.69 4.54
C GLN A 427 -4.53 0.17 3.70
N THR A 428 -5.29 -0.41 2.76
CA THR A 428 -6.29 0.33 1.97
C THR A 428 -7.31 1.06 2.85
N PRO A 429 -7.78 0.52 4.00
CA PRO A 429 -8.66 1.27 4.89
C PRO A 429 -8.05 2.60 5.37
N PHE A 430 -6.72 2.69 5.52
CA PHE A 430 -6.06 3.95 5.87
C PHE A 430 -6.12 4.96 4.72
N ALA A 431 -5.84 4.51 3.49
CA ALA A 431 -5.94 5.35 2.29
C ALA A 431 -7.37 5.87 2.08
N ASP A 432 -8.37 5.01 2.28
CA ASP A 432 -9.78 5.38 2.17
C ASP A 432 -10.14 6.42 3.23
N ARG A 433 -9.83 6.14 4.50
CA ARG A 433 -10.12 7.07 5.59
C ARG A 433 -9.49 8.43 5.37
N ILE A 434 -8.20 8.48 5.02
CA ILE A 434 -7.50 9.75 4.75
C ILE A 434 -8.15 10.48 3.57
N ARG A 435 -8.46 9.76 2.48
CA ARG A 435 -9.07 10.36 1.30
C ARG A 435 -10.40 11.04 1.63
N GLN A 436 -11.29 10.33 2.34
CA GLN A 436 -12.63 10.86 2.64
C GLN A 436 -12.63 11.88 3.80
N GLU A 437 -11.81 11.69 4.83
CA GLU A 437 -11.86 12.56 6.02
C GLU A 437 -10.92 13.78 5.92
N ALA A 438 -9.78 13.68 5.22
CA ALA A 438 -8.88 14.82 4.99
C ALA A 438 -9.16 15.51 3.63
N GLY A 439 -9.91 14.86 2.73
CA GLY A 439 -10.26 15.41 1.42
C GLY A 439 -9.05 15.68 0.53
N ILE A 440 -8.04 14.82 0.59
CA ILE A 440 -6.82 14.85 -0.22
C ILE A 440 -6.71 13.55 -1.01
N ALA A 441 -6.18 13.62 -2.23
CA ALA A 441 -5.97 12.43 -3.02
C ALA A 441 -5.00 11.46 -2.33
N THR A 442 -5.17 10.15 -2.54
CA THR A 442 -4.33 9.14 -1.86
C THR A 442 -3.77 8.08 -2.80
N ILE A 443 -2.60 7.55 -2.41
CA ILE A 443 -2.03 6.32 -2.96
C ILE A 443 -2.27 5.20 -1.94
N ALA A 444 -2.95 4.13 -2.36
CA ALA A 444 -3.05 2.92 -1.56
C ALA A 444 -1.85 1.98 -1.84
N VAL A 445 -1.30 1.39 -0.79
CA VAL A 445 -0.20 0.42 -0.86
C VAL A 445 -0.43 -0.71 0.14
N GLY A 446 0.25 -1.84 -0.01
CA GLY A 446 0.23 -2.94 0.97
C GLY A 446 -0.69 -4.09 0.56
N ALA A 447 -0.07 -5.23 0.24
CA ALA A 447 -0.76 -6.45 -0.20
C ALA A 447 -1.72 -6.25 -1.41
N ILE A 448 -1.38 -5.32 -2.30
CA ILE A 448 -1.98 -5.18 -3.64
C ILE A 448 -1.16 -6.04 -4.61
N SER A 449 -1.77 -7.05 -5.20
CA SER A 449 -1.06 -8.08 -5.99
C SER A 449 -1.73 -8.45 -7.32
N GLU A 450 -2.96 -8.00 -7.55
CA GLU A 450 -3.79 -8.40 -8.70
C GLU A 450 -4.53 -7.17 -9.27
N ALA A 451 -4.86 -7.20 -10.56
CA ALA A 451 -5.66 -6.14 -11.20
C ALA A 451 -6.99 -5.91 -10.48
N ASP A 452 -7.64 -6.98 -10.01
CA ASP A 452 -8.90 -6.91 -9.29
C ASP A 452 -8.80 -6.10 -7.97
N HIS A 453 -7.63 -6.10 -7.32
CA HIS A 453 -7.37 -5.24 -6.16
C HIS A 453 -7.36 -3.76 -6.59
N VAL A 454 -6.58 -3.44 -7.62
CA VAL A 454 -6.47 -2.05 -8.11
C VAL A 454 -7.82 -1.55 -8.61
N ASN A 455 -8.51 -2.32 -9.45
CA ASN A 455 -9.85 -1.97 -9.94
C ASN A 455 -10.82 -1.72 -8.79
N SER A 456 -10.85 -2.61 -7.79
CA SER A 456 -11.76 -2.48 -6.64
C SER A 456 -11.46 -1.24 -5.79
N ILE A 457 -10.18 -0.95 -5.53
CA ILE A 457 -9.75 0.21 -4.73
C ILE A 457 -10.13 1.52 -5.43
N ILE A 458 -9.76 1.65 -6.70
CA ILE A 458 -10.01 2.86 -7.48
C ILE A 458 -11.51 3.08 -7.70
N ALA A 459 -12.24 2.04 -8.12
CA ALA A 459 -13.67 2.11 -8.35
C ALA A 459 -14.44 2.48 -7.09
N ALA A 460 -14.13 1.87 -5.95
CA ALA A 460 -14.81 2.18 -4.70
C ALA A 460 -14.47 3.58 -4.13
N GLY A 461 -13.59 4.34 -4.79
CA GLY A 461 -13.19 5.67 -4.33
C GLY A 461 -12.30 5.62 -3.09
N ARG A 462 -11.60 4.50 -2.84
CA ARG A 462 -10.75 4.31 -1.65
C ARG A 462 -9.35 4.89 -1.81
N ALA A 463 -8.91 5.08 -3.05
CA ALA A 463 -7.68 5.78 -3.40
C ALA A 463 -7.75 6.25 -4.85
N ASP A 464 -6.83 7.13 -5.24
CA ASP A 464 -6.74 7.66 -6.60
C ASP A 464 -5.64 6.97 -7.41
N LEU A 465 -4.63 6.41 -6.73
CA LEU A 465 -3.57 5.58 -7.29
C LEU A 465 -3.32 4.34 -6.41
N CYS A 466 -2.73 3.30 -6.99
CA CYS A 466 -2.31 2.10 -6.27
C CYS A 466 -0.83 1.83 -6.49
N ALA A 467 -0.05 1.82 -5.42
CA ALA A 467 1.35 1.45 -5.43
C ALA A 467 1.54 -0.06 -5.23
N VAL A 468 2.22 -0.68 -6.19
CA VAL A 468 2.47 -2.13 -6.25
C VAL A 468 3.97 -2.37 -6.19
N ALA A 469 4.43 -3.04 -5.12
CA ALA A 469 5.83 -3.27 -4.83
C ALA A 469 6.30 -4.66 -5.31
N ARG A 470 6.30 -5.66 -4.42
CA ARG A 470 6.80 -7.03 -4.65
C ARG A 470 6.35 -7.69 -5.97
N PRO A 471 5.09 -7.53 -6.45
CA PRO A 471 4.72 -8.06 -7.76
C PRO A 471 5.58 -7.50 -8.92
N HIS A 472 5.98 -6.23 -8.88
CA HIS A 472 6.91 -5.63 -9.85
C HIS A 472 8.38 -6.04 -9.66
N LEU A 473 8.75 -6.56 -8.48
CA LEU A 473 10.06 -7.22 -8.30
C LEU A 473 10.08 -8.58 -9.01
N ALA A 474 9.02 -9.36 -8.84
CA ALA A 474 8.88 -10.68 -9.46
C ALA A 474 8.63 -10.61 -10.98
N ASN A 475 7.89 -9.60 -11.44
CA ASN A 475 7.55 -9.40 -12.83
C ASN A 475 7.60 -7.90 -13.18
N PRO A 476 8.63 -7.40 -13.86
CA PRO A 476 8.71 -5.99 -14.22
C PRO A 476 7.57 -5.53 -15.15
N ALA A 477 6.99 -6.45 -15.93
CA ALA A 477 5.83 -6.22 -16.78
C ALA A 477 4.50 -6.64 -16.13
N TRP A 478 4.41 -6.61 -14.79
CA TRP A 478 3.22 -6.99 -14.04
C TRP A 478 1.96 -6.28 -14.54
N THR A 479 2.04 -4.97 -14.82
CA THR A 479 0.87 -4.21 -15.31
C THR A 479 0.37 -4.72 -16.67
N LEU A 480 1.26 -4.96 -17.63
CA LEU A 480 0.90 -5.56 -18.92
C LEU A 480 0.37 -7.00 -18.77
N THR A 481 0.94 -7.76 -17.83
CA THR A 481 0.54 -9.14 -17.55
C THR A 481 -0.88 -9.19 -16.98
N GLU A 482 -1.20 -8.29 -16.04
CA GLU A 482 -2.53 -8.20 -15.45
C GLU A 482 -3.57 -7.69 -16.45
N ALA A 483 -3.20 -6.77 -17.35
CA ALA A 483 -4.07 -6.37 -18.46
C ALA A 483 -4.47 -7.58 -19.32
N ALA A 484 -3.50 -8.39 -19.74
CA ALA A 484 -3.75 -9.61 -20.50
C ALA A 484 -4.57 -10.64 -19.69
N ARG A 485 -4.30 -10.78 -18.39
CA ARG A 485 -5.00 -11.72 -17.50
C ARG A 485 -6.50 -11.41 -17.41
N ILE A 486 -6.87 -10.13 -17.31
CA ILE A 486 -8.29 -9.72 -17.26
C ILE A 486 -8.90 -9.51 -18.64
N GLY A 487 -8.17 -9.81 -19.73
CA GLY A 487 -8.65 -9.64 -21.10
C GLY A 487 -8.70 -8.19 -21.59
N PHE A 488 -8.07 -7.24 -20.89
CA PHE A 488 -8.02 -5.84 -21.31
C PHE A 488 -6.91 -5.61 -22.35
N ARG A 489 -7.31 -5.36 -23.60
CA ARG A 489 -6.38 -5.19 -24.72
C ARG A 489 -6.00 -3.74 -25.04
N GLY A 490 -6.64 -2.79 -24.36
CA GLY A 490 -6.53 -1.34 -24.63
C GLY A 490 -5.26 -0.66 -24.10
N ILE A 491 -4.38 -1.41 -23.42
CA ILE A 491 -3.06 -0.90 -23.02
C ILE A 491 -2.05 -1.07 -24.17
N ASP A 492 -1.28 -0.02 -24.41
CA ASP A 492 -0.19 -0.04 -25.38
C ASP A 492 1.00 -0.84 -24.84
N TRP A 493 1.61 -1.62 -25.72
CA TRP A 493 2.83 -2.36 -25.47
C TRP A 493 3.97 -1.74 -26.28
N PRO A 494 5.22 -1.83 -25.83
CA PRO A 494 6.37 -1.55 -26.68
C PRO A 494 6.23 -2.32 -28.00
N ARG A 495 6.46 -1.66 -29.14
CA ARG A 495 6.25 -2.25 -30.48
C ARG A 495 7.00 -3.56 -30.67
N GLN A 496 8.17 -3.65 -30.05
CA GLN A 496 9.07 -4.79 -30.03
C GLN A 496 8.49 -6.00 -29.28
N TYR A 497 7.50 -5.80 -28.40
CA TYR A 497 6.91 -6.85 -27.56
C TYR A 497 5.55 -7.36 -28.07
N LEU A 498 5.05 -6.86 -29.22
CA LEU A 498 3.73 -7.20 -29.73
C LEU A 498 3.54 -8.69 -30.03
N ALA A 499 4.59 -9.39 -30.51
CA ALA A 499 4.52 -10.85 -30.71
C ALA A 499 4.30 -11.60 -29.38
N GLY A 500 4.87 -11.10 -28.28
CA GLY A 500 4.65 -11.62 -26.94
C GLY A 500 3.26 -11.32 -26.39
N LYS A 501 2.70 -10.14 -26.72
CA LYS A 501 1.34 -9.73 -26.33
C LYS A 501 0.30 -10.78 -26.76
N SER A 502 0.26 -11.09 -28.06
CA SER A 502 -0.75 -12.02 -28.60
C SER A 502 -0.63 -13.43 -28.00
N GLN A 503 0.59 -13.90 -27.77
CA GLN A 503 0.80 -15.20 -27.11
C GLN A 503 0.32 -15.18 -25.66
N LEU A 504 0.64 -14.14 -24.89
CA LEU A 504 0.25 -14.02 -23.49
C LEU A 504 -1.28 -13.94 -23.33
N GLU A 505 -1.94 -13.10 -24.13
CA GLU A 505 -3.40 -12.97 -24.16
C GLU A 505 -4.07 -14.32 -24.48
N THR A 506 -3.62 -15.01 -25.54
CA THR A 506 -4.16 -16.32 -25.94
C THR A 506 -4.00 -17.37 -24.84
N ASN A 507 -2.86 -17.36 -24.13
CA ASN A 507 -2.61 -18.31 -23.04
C ASN A 507 -3.57 -18.08 -21.86
N PHE A 508 -3.82 -16.83 -21.48
CA PHE A 508 -4.79 -16.52 -20.43
C PHE A 508 -6.22 -16.86 -20.84
N GLU A 509 -6.62 -16.57 -22.08
CA GLU A 509 -7.93 -16.96 -22.62
C GLU A 509 -8.13 -18.48 -22.59
N ARG A 510 -7.11 -19.24 -23.01
CA ARG A 510 -7.15 -20.71 -22.96
C ARG A 510 -7.26 -21.22 -21.52
N ALA A 511 -6.49 -20.65 -20.60
CA ALA A 511 -6.55 -21.03 -19.19
C ALA A 511 -7.93 -20.75 -18.58
N ALA A 512 -8.52 -19.59 -18.89
CA ALA A 512 -9.86 -19.23 -18.44
C ALA A 512 -10.93 -20.15 -19.02
N ALA A 513 -10.84 -20.49 -20.31
CA ALA A 513 -11.77 -21.44 -20.96
C ALA A 513 -11.71 -22.84 -20.33
N LEU A 514 -10.51 -23.34 -20.02
CA LEU A 514 -10.32 -24.62 -19.34
C LEU A 514 -10.90 -24.60 -17.92
N ALA A 515 -10.65 -23.54 -17.15
CA ALA A 515 -11.21 -23.38 -15.80
C ALA A 515 -12.74 -23.27 -15.79
N GLY A 516 -13.32 -22.62 -16.80
CA GLY A 516 -14.77 -22.55 -16.98
C GLY A 516 -15.41 -23.89 -17.39
N ALA A 517 -14.66 -24.75 -18.09
CA ALA A 517 -15.13 -26.06 -18.52
C ALA A 517 -15.13 -27.11 -17.38
N THR A 518 -14.24 -26.99 -16.38
CA THR A 518 -14.20 -27.87 -15.19
C THR A 518 -15.17 -27.47 -14.07
N SER A 519 -15.82 -26.30 -14.19
CA SER A 519 -16.80 -25.78 -13.21
C SER A 519 -18.26 -26.05 -13.61
N LYS A 520 -18.49 -26.63 -14.80
CA LYS A 520 -19.77 -27.16 -15.26
C LYS A 520 -19.78 -28.67 -15.11
#